data_AF-A0A3D1CYN7-F1
#
_entry.id   AF-A0A3D1CYN7-F1
#
_cell.length_a   1.000
_cell.length_b   1.000
_cell.length_c   1.000
_cell.angle_alpha   90.00
_cell.angle_beta   90.00
_cell.angle_gamma   90.00
#
_symmetry.space_group_name_H-M   'P 1'
#
loop_
_entity.id
_entity.type
_entity.pdbx_description
1 polymer ?
#
loop_
_entity_poly.entity_id
_entity_poly.type
_entity_poly.pdbx_seq_one_letter_code
_entity_poly.pdbx_strand_id
1 'polypeptide(L)'
;MYDWVLIMSGLRNIEKSLLHILDRTSWIETVDDFLKTPAGVDALDIAAIRLMAVGEEIKKIEKRSGGELLSRYPEIEWRDIMGFRDFIAHAYFHIDASVVFDTVQNNIHPLLTTIQQIIADLEKQDHDED
;
A
#
# COMPACT_ATOMS: atom_id res chain seq x y z
N MET A 1 -18.39 -4.78 -17.73
CA MET A 1 -18.28 -3.44 -17.13
C MET A 1 -17.65 -3.61 -15.77
N TYR A 2 -16.43 -3.10 -15.57
CA TYR A 2 -15.76 -3.17 -14.28
C TYR A 2 -16.56 -2.37 -13.25
N ASP A 3 -16.51 -2.78 -11.98
CA ASP A 3 -17.12 -2.01 -10.90
C ASP A 3 -16.19 -0.84 -10.53
N TRP A 4 -16.25 0.22 -11.34
CA TRP A 4 -15.38 1.38 -11.23
C TRP A 4 -15.51 2.11 -9.90
N VAL A 5 -16.72 2.14 -9.32
CA VAL A 5 -16.97 2.70 -7.98
C VAL A 5 -16.15 1.94 -6.94
N LEU A 6 -16.15 0.60 -7.00
CA LEU A 6 -15.38 -0.22 -6.09
C LEU A 6 -13.86 -0.15 -6.35
N ILE A 7 -13.42 0.00 -7.60
CA ILE A 7 -12.00 0.21 -7.93
C ILE A 7 -11.52 1.54 -7.36
N MET A 8 -12.25 2.63 -7.62
CA MET A 8 -11.90 3.96 -7.11
C MET A 8 -11.92 4.03 -5.58
N SER A 9 -12.92 3.43 -4.95
CA SER A 9 -12.96 3.30 -3.49
C SER A 9 -11.74 2.54 -2.95
N GLY A 10 -11.35 1.44 -3.62
CA GLY A 10 -10.14 0.68 -3.29
C GLY A 10 -8.86 1.51 -3.37
N LEU A 11 -8.67 2.23 -4.48
CA LEU A 11 -7.50 3.11 -4.69
C LEU A 11 -7.42 4.21 -3.62
N ARG A 12 -8.54 4.85 -3.29
CA ARG A 12 -8.60 5.87 -2.23
C ARG A 12 -8.34 5.29 -0.84
N ASN A 13 -8.72 4.05 -0.59
CA ASN A 13 -8.40 3.37 0.68
C ASN A 13 -6.91 3.01 0.78
N ILE A 14 -6.28 2.63 -0.34
CA ILE A 14 -4.84 2.43 -0.42
C ILE A 14 -4.12 3.75 -0.13
N GLU A 15 -4.45 4.82 -0.84
CA GLU A 15 -3.89 6.17 -0.64
C GLU A 15 -3.94 6.59 0.83
N LYS A 16 -5.12 6.51 1.46
CA LYS A 16 -5.28 6.82 2.89
C LYS A 16 -4.43 5.95 3.81
N SER A 17 -4.29 4.67 3.50
CA SER A 17 -3.48 3.74 4.30
C SER A 17 -1.99 4.06 4.20
N LEU A 18 -1.50 4.39 3.00
CA LEU A 18 -0.10 4.78 2.77
C LEU A 18 0.22 6.09 3.49
N LEU A 19 -0.63 7.11 3.37
CA LEU A 19 -0.47 8.38 4.09
C LEU A 19 -0.47 8.18 5.61
N HIS A 20 -1.34 7.30 6.12
CA HIS A 20 -1.38 6.99 7.53
C HIS A 20 -0.11 6.27 8.00
N ILE A 21 0.47 5.37 7.21
CA ILE A 21 1.77 4.78 7.55
C ILE A 21 2.82 5.89 7.66
N LEU A 22 2.96 6.73 6.62
CA LEU A 22 3.95 7.81 6.59
C LEU A 22 3.84 8.76 7.81
N ASP A 23 2.62 9.13 8.20
CA ASP A 23 2.39 9.95 9.39
C ASP A 23 2.86 9.25 10.67
N ARG A 24 2.41 8.01 10.88
CA ARG A 24 2.67 7.26 12.13
C ARG A 24 4.12 6.84 12.30
N THR A 25 4.86 6.71 11.21
CA THR A 25 6.28 6.36 11.18
C THR A 25 7.20 7.54 10.90
N SER A 26 6.69 8.77 10.85
CA SER A 26 7.46 9.97 10.46
C SER A 26 8.67 10.27 11.37
N TRP A 27 8.63 9.82 12.61
CA TRP A 27 9.67 10.01 13.62
C TRP A 27 10.64 8.83 13.71
N ILE A 28 10.42 7.76 12.93
CA ILE A 28 11.26 6.56 12.91
C ILE A 28 12.44 6.81 11.95
N GLU A 29 13.64 6.96 12.49
CA GLU A 29 14.85 7.25 11.72
C GLU A 29 15.69 5.99 11.47
N THR A 30 15.58 5.00 12.36
CA THR A 30 16.32 3.75 12.32
C THR A 30 15.41 2.55 12.61
N VAL A 31 15.83 1.36 12.19
CA VAL A 31 15.14 0.09 12.50
C VAL A 31 14.90 -0.08 14.01
N ASP A 32 15.88 0.31 14.82
CA ASP A 32 15.81 0.18 16.26
C ASP A 32 14.70 1.03 16.90
N ASP A 33 14.30 2.14 16.27
CA ASP A 33 13.28 3.03 16.84
C ASP A 33 11.91 2.36 16.93
N PHE A 34 11.67 1.34 16.07
CA PHE A 34 10.50 0.46 16.17
C PHE A 34 10.53 -0.46 17.39
N LEU A 35 11.69 -0.74 17.98
CA LEU A 35 11.84 -1.79 18.99
C LEU A 35 12.17 -1.24 20.39
N LYS A 36 12.69 -0.02 20.47
CA LYS A 36 13.20 0.58 21.72
C LYS A 36 12.12 1.11 22.66
N THR A 37 10.92 1.40 22.17
CA THR A 37 9.85 2.01 22.98
C THR A 37 8.48 1.39 22.66
N PRO A 38 7.51 1.41 23.59
CA PRO A 38 6.15 0.97 23.31
C PRO A 38 5.53 1.69 22.11
N ALA A 39 5.76 3.01 21.98
CA ALA A 39 5.29 3.80 20.84
C ALA A 39 5.93 3.36 19.51
N GLY A 40 7.19 2.92 19.53
CA GLY A 40 7.87 2.33 18.38
C GLY A 40 7.24 1.02 17.96
N VAL A 41 6.95 0.14 18.92
CA VAL A 41 6.31 -1.14 18.66
C VAL A 41 4.90 -0.92 18.11
N ASP A 42 4.14 0.02 18.68
CA ASP A 42 2.83 0.41 18.15
C ASP A 42 2.92 0.92 16.70
N ALA A 43 3.95 1.70 16.37
CA ALA A 43 4.17 2.18 15.01
C ALA A 43 4.50 1.04 14.03
N LEU A 44 5.31 0.06 14.46
CA LEU A 44 5.60 -1.15 13.69
C LEU A 44 4.34 -1.96 13.40
N ASP A 45 3.53 -2.21 14.43
CA ASP A 45 2.28 -2.97 14.31
C ASP A 45 1.28 -2.27 13.38
N ILE A 46 1.12 -0.95 13.54
CA ILE A 46 0.27 -0.13 12.65
C ILE A 46 0.77 -0.22 11.21
N ALA A 47 2.07 -0.08 10.97
CA ALA A 47 2.65 -0.15 9.64
C ALA A 47 2.40 -1.53 9.00
N ALA A 48 2.68 -2.61 9.73
CA ALA A 48 2.47 -3.97 9.25
C ALA A 48 1.00 -4.26 8.90
N ILE A 49 0.06 -3.88 9.77
CA ILE A 49 -1.38 -4.06 9.54
C ILE A 49 -1.83 -3.29 8.30
N ARG A 50 -1.37 -2.05 8.14
CA ARG A 50 -1.73 -1.21 6.98
C ARG A 50 -1.14 -1.75 5.69
N LEU A 51 0.10 -2.25 5.70
CA LEU A 51 0.74 -2.86 4.54
C LEU A 51 0.01 -4.14 4.11
N MET A 52 -0.45 -4.97 5.05
CA MET A 52 -1.32 -6.10 4.73
C MET A 52 -2.63 -5.67 4.06
N ALA A 53 -3.28 -4.63 4.60
CA ALA A 53 -4.52 -4.10 4.03
C ALA A 53 -4.31 -3.56 2.60
N VAL A 54 -3.19 -2.86 2.36
CA VAL A 54 -2.81 -2.37 1.03
C VAL A 54 -2.65 -3.53 0.03
N GLY A 55 -1.89 -4.57 0.39
CA GLY A 55 -1.69 -5.74 -0.48
C GLY A 55 -3.00 -6.45 -0.81
N GLU A 56 -3.90 -6.57 0.17
CA GLU A 56 -5.24 -7.16 -0.03
C GLU A 56 -6.12 -6.32 -0.95
N GLU A 57 -6.13 -4.98 -0.80
CA GLU A 57 -6.90 -4.11 -1.68
C GLU A 57 -6.35 -4.09 -3.12
N ILE A 58 -5.03 -4.10 -3.30
CA ILE A 58 -4.41 -4.21 -4.64
C ILE A 58 -4.85 -5.51 -5.32
N LYS A 59 -4.86 -6.64 -4.59
CA LYS A 59 -5.33 -7.93 -5.11
C LYS A 59 -6.80 -7.90 -5.54
N LYS A 60 -7.65 -7.19 -4.81
CA LYS A 60 -9.07 -6.99 -5.19
C LYS A 60 -9.19 -6.13 -6.44
N ILE A 61 -8.41 -5.05 -6.56
CA ILE A 61 -8.40 -4.17 -7.73
C ILE A 61 -7.92 -4.94 -8.97
N GLU A 62 -6.84 -5.71 -8.86
CA GLU A 62 -6.31 -6.56 -9.93
C GLU A 62 -7.41 -7.50 -10.45
N LYS A 63 -8.07 -8.22 -9.54
CA LYS A 63 -9.18 -9.12 -9.89
C LYS A 63 -10.35 -8.38 -10.55
N ARG A 64 -10.71 -7.20 -10.03
CA ARG A 64 -11.85 -6.40 -10.53
C ARG A 64 -11.58 -5.79 -11.89
N SER A 65 -10.34 -5.43 -12.20
CA SER A 65 -9.93 -4.81 -13.46
C SER A 65 -9.46 -5.83 -14.51
N GLY A 66 -9.58 -7.13 -14.24
CA GLY A 66 -9.10 -8.17 -15.16
C GLY A 66 -7.58 -8.18 -15.35
N GLY A 67 -6.83 -7.51 -14.47
CA GLY A 67 -5.38 -7.29 -14.58
C GLY A 67 -4.96 -6.21 -15.58
N GLU A 68 -5.91 -5.55 -16.24
CA GLU A 68 -5.59 -4.54 -17.26
C GLU A 68 -5.13 -3.23 -16.63
N LEU A 69 -5.73 -2.84 -15.50
CA LEU A 69 -5.46 -1.54 -14.88
C LEU A 69 -4.01 -1.44 -14.38
N LEU A 70 -3.57 -2.36 -13.53
CA LEU A 70 -2.24 -2.29 -12.92
C LEU A 70 -1.13 -2.52 -13.95
N SER A 71 -1.40 -3.29 -15.01
CA SER A 71 -0.43 -3.52 -16.10
C SER A 71 -0.01 -2.23 -16.84
N ARG A 72 -0.81 -1.16 -16.75
CA ARG A 72 -0.49 0.16 -17.32
C ARG A 72 0.58 0.93 -16.52
N TYR A 73 0.91 0.46 -15.31
CA TYR A 73 1.84 1.09 -14.38
C TYR A 73 2.94 0.10 -13.98
N PRO A 74 3.83 -0.27 -14.93
CA PRO A 74 4.84 -1.32 -14.73
C PRO A 74 6.01 -0.90 -13.84
N GLU A 75 6.08 0.37 -13.43
CA GLU A 75 7.10 0.86 -12.50
C GLU A 75 6.95 0.31 -11.07
N ILE A 76 5.79 -0.27 -10.76
CA ILE A 76 5.51 -0.93 -9.49
C ILE A 76 5.43 -2.44 -9.70
N GLU A 77 6.19 -3.19 -8.89
CA GLU A 77 6.13 -4.65 -8.84
C GLU A 77 4.88 -5.14 -8.09
N TRP A 78 3.71 -5.06 -8.73
CA TRP A 78 2.41 -5.36 -8.12
C TRP A 78 2.32 -6.75 -7.50
N ARG A 79 2.99 -7.74 -8.11
CA ARG A 79 3.01 -9.11 -7.61
C ARG A 79 3.67 -9.21 -6.24
N ASP A 80 4.75 -8.48 -6.03
CA ASP A 80 5.47 -8.47 -4.77
C ASP A 80 4.62 -7.82 -3.68
N ILE A 81 3.94 -6.71 -3.98
CA ILE A 81 3.05 -6.04 -3.02
C ILE A 81 1.87 -6.93 -2.64
N MET A 82 1.26 -7.62 -3.61
CA MET A 82 0.19 -8.58 -3.32
C MET A 82 0.68 -9.77 -2.47
N GLY A 83 1.91 -10.23 -2.70
CA GLY A 83 2.55 -11.30 -1.92
C GLY A 83 2.97 -10.87 -0.52
N PHE A 84 3.26 -9.58 -0.33
CA PHE A 84 3.74 -9.03 0.94
C PHE A 84 2.72 -9.20 2.09
N ARG A 85 1.42 -9.14 1.79
CA ARG A 85 0.35 -9.46 2.76
C ARG A 85 0.50 -10.89 3.29
N ASP A 86 0.72 -11.85 2.40
CA ASP A 86 0.84 -13.26 2.79
C ASP A 86 2.15 -13.47 3.58
N PHE A 87 3.22 -12.73 3.27
CA PHE A 87 4.45 -12.73 4.06
C PHE A 87 4.22 -12.24 5.50
N ILE A 88 3.65 -11.05 5.70
CA ILE A 88 3.40 -10.49 7.04
C ILE A 88 2.40 -11.35 7.83
N ALA A 89 1.34 -11.84 7.21
CA ALA A 89 0.31 -12.61 7.92
C ALA A 89 0.87 -13.91 8.53
N HIS A 90 1.80 -14.58 7.84
CA HIS A 90 2.47 -15.76 8.39
C HIS A 90 3.56 -15.40 9.41
N ALA A 91 4.23 -14.27 9.21
CA ALA A 91 5.26 -13.78 10.11
C ALA A 91 4.71 -12.96 11.30
N TYR A 92 3.39 -12.83 11.49
CA TYR A 92 2.80 -11.81 12.38
C TYR A 92 3.34 -11.78 13.83
N PHE A 93 3.74 -12.94 14.39
CA PHE A 93 4.36 -12.98 15.72
C PHE A 93 5.87 -12.63 15.75
N HIS A 94 6.51 -12.59 14.58
CA HIS A 94 7.93 -12.33 14.34
C HIS A 94 8.10 -11.44 13.10
N ILE A 95 7.37 -10.31 13.06
CA ILE A 95 7.53 -9.33 11.98
C ILE A 95 8.96 -8.79 12.05
N ASP A 96 9.69 -8.89 10.95
CA ASP A 96 11.03 -8.30 10.85
C ASP A 96 10.90 -6.79 10.69
N ALA A 97 11.24 -6.05 11.75
CA ALA A 97 11.23 -4.60 11.77
C ALA A 97 12.13 -4.00 10.66
N SER A 98 13.20 -4.69 10.25
CA SER A 98 14.07 -4.25 9.16
C SER A 98 13.32 -4.25 7.82
N VAL A 99 12.51 -5.27 7.57
CA VAL A 99 11.70 -5.37 6.35
C VAL A 99 10.63 -4.29 6.31
N VAL A 100 9.94 -4.05 7.43
CA VAL A 100 8.94 -2.98 7.51
C VAL A 100 9.59 -1.61 7.35
N PHE A 101 10.73 -1.38 8.02
CA PHE A 101 11.48 -0.14 7.90
C PHE A 101 11.90 0.13 6.44
N ASP A 102 12.51 -0.85 5.78
CA ASP A 102 12.90 -0.74 4.37
C ASP A 102 11.69 -0.43 3.47
N THR A 103 10.57 -1.12 3.70
CA THR A 103 9.31 -0.88 2.96
C THR A 103 8.84 0.56 3.13
N VAL A 104 8.84 1.07 4.35
CA VAL A 104 8.42 2.45 4.68
C VAL A 104 9.31 3.48 3.99
N GLN A 105 10.63 3.29 4.04
CA GLN A 105 11.60 4.25 3.49
C GLN A 105 11.63 4.23 1.96
N ASN A 106 11.60 3.04 1.36
CA ASN A 106 11.94 2.88 -0.05
C ASN A 106 10.74 2.59 -0.96
N ASN A 107 9.66 1.99 -0.45
CA ASN A 107 8.56 1.51 -1.30
C ASN A 107 7.26 2.31 -1.17
N ILE A 108 6.97 2.90 0.00
CA ILE A 108 5.70 3.60 0.22
C ILE A 108 5.56 4.84 -0.66
N HIS A 109 6.61 5.66 -0.79
CA HIS A 109 6.55 6.89 -1.59
C HIS A 109 6.29 6.61 -3.08
N PRO A 110 7.08 5.74 -3.77
CA PRO A 110 6.79 5.37 -5.15
C PRO A 110 5.37 4.83 -5.33
N LEU A 111 4.94 3.93 -4.44
CA LEU A 111 3.60 3.34 -4.50
C LEU A 111 2.50 4.40 -4.34
N LEU A 112 2.65 5.33 -3.40
CA LEU A 112 1.70 6.42 -3.18
C LEU A 112 1.56 7.29 -4.43
N THR A 113 2.69 7.68 -5.03
CA THR A 113 2.71 8.49 -6.25
C THR A 113 2.01 7.76 -7.40
N THR A 114 2.30 6.47 -7.62
CA THR A 114 1.62 5.70 -8.67
C THR A 114 0.13 5.55 -8.39
N ILE A 115 -0.29 5.30 -7.15
CA ILE A 115 -1.72 5.21 -6.80
C ILE A 115 -2.45 6.54 -7.09
N GLN A 116 -1.83 7.67 -6.75
CA GLN A 116 -2.37 9.00 -7.06
C GLN A 116 -2.45 9.25 -8.56
N GLN A 117 -1.46 8.79 -9.32
CA GLN A 117 -1.46 8.86 -10.78
C GLN A 117 -2.62 8.02 -11.36
N ILE A 118 -2.81 6.78 -10.90
CA ILE A 118 -3.90 5.90 -11.34
C ILE A 118 -5.26 6.59 -11.12
N ILE A 119 -5.46 7.15 -9.93
CA ILE A 119 -6.67 7.89 -9.58
C ILE A 119 -6.90 9.04 -10.56
N ALA A 120 -5.90 9.89 -10.78
CA ALA A 120 -6.02 11.06 -11.64
C ALA A 120 -6.31 10.68 -13.11
N ASP A 121 -5.73 9.57 -13.58
CA ASP A 121 -5.97 9.11 -14.95
C ASP A 121 -7.35 8.49 -15.14
N LEU A 122 -7.90 7.85 -14.11
CA LEU A 122 -9.28 7.36 -14.13
C LEU A 122 -10.30 8.52 -14.07
N GLU A 123 -10.04 9.54 -13.25
CA GLU A 123 -10.90 10.73 -13.16
C GLU A 123 -10.95 11.51 -14.49
N LYS A 124 -9.85 11.56 -15.25
CA LYS A 124 -9.85 12.17 -16.59
C LYS A 124 -10.64 11.36 -17.62
N GLN A 125 -10.56 10.03 -17.57
CA GLN A 125 -11.28 9.15 -18.50
C GLN A 125 -12.81 9.26 -18.33
N ASP A 126 -13.30 9.49 -17.11
CA ASP A 126 -14.73 9.70 -16.82
C ASP A 126 -15.26 11.02 -17.41
N HIS A 127 -14.40 12.05 -17.49
CA HIS A 127 -14.77 13.37 -18.01
C HIS A 127 -14.72 13.50 -19.54
N ASP A 128 -14.07 12.58 -20.24
CA ASP A 128 -14.00 12.58 -21.72
C ASP A 128 -15.14 11.77 -22.37
N GLU A 129 -15.95 11.03 -21.59
CA GLU A 129 -17.10 10.25 -22.07
C GLU A 129 -18.47 10.97 -21.94
N ASP A 130 -18.51 12.15 -21.30
CA ASP A 130 -19.68 13.06 -21.18
C ASP A 130 -19.67 14.19 -22.24
#